data_AF-A0A7J6KJ61-F1
#
_entry.id   AF-A0A7J6KJ61-F1
#
_cell.length_a   1.000
_cell.length_b   1.000
_cell.length_c   1.000
_cell.angle_alpha   90.00
_cell.angle_beta   90.00
_cell.angle_gamma   90.00
#
_symmetry.space_group_name_H-M   'P 1'
#
loop_
_entity.id
_entity.type
_entity.pdbx_description
1 polymer ?
#
loop_
_entity_poly.entity_id
_entity_poly.type
_entity_poly.pdbx_seq_one_letter_code
_entity_poly.pdbx_strand_id
1 'polypeptide(L)'
;SIIEATSSRVGKEWEPLVASSLSDRKVRYVGEEGTGTRYRKKGVSQGSGLSPILYAFHSVGIAEEISKGPTSNDRGDKWEIIIIIYADDVCIAIASETADGLKEGIRTARASALKWAEKEHMELAPQKEELLVCGGRAEGLLLEQSLPELSGKVKHEVKWLGVWLHFPDK
;
A
#
# COMPACT_ATOMS: atom_id res chain seq x y z
N SER A 1 7.29 -13.32 1.63
CA SER A 1 7.57 -13.14 3.08
C SER A 1 8.68 -12.11 3.32
N ILE A 2 8.79 -11.51 4.52
CA ILE A 2 9.83 -10.49 4.84
C ILE A 2 11.25 -11.06 4.66
N ILE A 3 11.47 -12.32 5.04
CA ILE A 3 12.78 -12.98 4.91
C ILE A 3 13.14 -13.07 3.42
N GLU A 4 12.29 -13.66 2.59
CA GLU A 4 12.52 -13.77 1.14
C GLU A 4 12.71 -12.41 0.47
N ALA A 5 11.90 -11.42 0.85
CA ALA A 5 11.99 -10.06 0.31
C ALA A 5 13.31 -9.36 0.68
N THR A 6 13.88 -9.72 1.84
CA THR A 6 15.20 -9.24 2.27
C THR A 6 16.29 -9.96 1.49
N SER A 7 16.23 -11.30 1.41
CA SER A 7 17.22 -12.11 0.69
C SER A 7 17.37 -11.73 -0.77
N SER A 8 16.25 -11.41 -1.44
CA SER A 8 16.27 -11.02 -2.85
C SER A 8 16.95 -9.67 -3.09
N ARG A 9 17.11 -8.84 -2.04
CA ARG A 9 17.66 -7.48 -2.13
C ARG A 9 19.07 -7.35 -1.59
N VAL A 10 19.39 -8.03 -0.49
CA VAL A 10 20.69 -7.89 0.19
C VAL A 10 21.50 -9.18 0.26
N GLY A 11 20.97 -10.31 -0.22
CA GLY A 11 21.65 -11.60 -0.25
C GLY A 11 21.13 -12.61 0.78
N LYS A 12 21.25 -13.91 0.46
CA LYS A 12 20.75 -15.02 1.29
C LYS A 12 21.52 -15.17 2.61
N GLU A 13 22.74 -14.69 2.67
CA GLU A 13 23.58 -14.70 3.87
C GLU A 13 22.97 -13.93 5.05
N TRP A 14 22.04 -12.99 4.78
CA TRP A 14 21.33 -12.23 5.80
C TRP A 14 20.12 -12.96 6.38
N GLU A 15 19.64 -14.04 5.75
CA GLU A 15 18.44 -14.78 6.18
C GLU A 15 18.50 -15.22 7.65
N PRO A 16 19.59 -15.83 8.16
CA PRO A 16 19.62 -16.29 9.54
C PRO A 16 19.53 -15.13 10.54
N LEU A 17 20.17 -14.00 10.23
CA LEU A 17 20.15 -12.81 11.08
C LEU A 17 18.76 -12.17 11.11
N VAL A 18 18.13 -12.04 9.94
CA VAL A 18 16.77 -11.50 9.83
C VAL A 18 15.77 -12.43 10.51
N ALA A 19 15.83 -13.73 10.25
CA ALA A 19 14.98 -14.72 10.89
C ALA A 19 15.11 -14.66 12.43
N SER A 20 16.34 -14.63 12.94
CA SER A 20 16.63 -14.46 14.38
C SER A 20 16.06 -13.16 14.93
N SER A 21 16.18 -12.04 14.20
CA SER A 21 15.62 -10.76 14.62
C SER A 21 14.08 -10.75 14.65
N LEU A 22 13.45 -11.63 13.86
CA LEU A 22 11.99 -11.75 13.75
C LEU A 22 11.41 -12.78 14.73
N SER A 23 12.19 -13.76 15.19
CA SER A 23 11.79 -14.84 16.10
C SER A 23 12.03 -14.54 17.59
N ASP A 24 11.37 -15.29 18.47
CA ASP A 24 11.64 -15.39 19.91
C ASP A 24 11.76 -14.07 20.70
N ARG A 25 11.01 -13.04 20.25
CA ARG A 25 11.04 -11.74 20.91
C ARG A 25 10.28 -11.76 22.22
N LYS A 26 11.05 -11.78 23.31
CA LYS A 26 10.60 -11.65 24.69
C LYS A 26 10.28 -10.18 25.02
N VAL A 27 9.01 -9.85 25.16
CA VAL A 27 8.54 -8.56 25.68
C VAL A 27 8.38 -8.70 27.18
N ARG A 28 9.14 -7.92 27.95
CA ARG A 28 8.99 -7.79 29.40
C ARG A 28 8.18 -6.54 29.69
N TYR A 29 7.11 -6.67 30.46
CA TYR A 29 6.33 -5.53 30.94
C TYR A 29 6.38 -5.50 32.46
N VAL A 30 6.45 -4.29 33.01
CA VAL A 30 6.40 -4.04 34.45
C VAL A 30 5.13 -3.25 34.70
N GLY A 31 4.19 -3.84 35.42
CA GLY A 31 2.96 -3.19 35.87
C GLY A 31 2.93 -3.10 37.40
N GLU A 32 1.90 -2.46 37.94
CA GLU A 32 1.72 -2.29 39.38
C GLU A 32 1.63 -3.64 40.13
N GLU A 33 1.13 -4.69 39.47
CA GLU A 33 1.02 -6.05 40.03
C GLU A 33 2.27 -6.94 39.81
N GLY A 34 3.33 -6.40 39.19
CA GLY A 34 4.60 -7.11 39.02
C GLY A 34 5.10 -7.17 37.57
N THR A 35 6.02 -8.10 37.30
CA THR A 35 6.69 -8.22 36.00
C THR A 35 6.19 -9.42 35.22
N GLY A 36 5.68 -9.21 34.01
CA GLY A 36 5.27 -10.28 33.10
C GLY A 36 6.16 -10.40 31.87
N THR A 37 6.07 -11.56 31.21
CA THR A 37 6.77 -11.85 29.95
C THR A 37 5.78 -12.34 28.91
N ARG A 38 5.86 -11.83 27.68
CA ARG A 38 5.18 -12.40 26.51
C ARG A 38 6.17 -12.63 25.38
N TYR A 39 5.94 -13.66 24.57
CA TYR A 39 6.71 -13.93 23.36
C TYR A 39 5.87 -13.57 22.13
N ARG A 40 6.37 -12.69 21.27
CA ARG A 40 5.71 -12.38 19.99
C ARG A 40 6.23 -13.31 18.90
N LYS A 41 5.30 -14.02 18.24
CA LYS A 41 5.58 -15.00 17.18
C LYS A 41 5.37 -14.48 15.75
N LYS A 42 4.77 -13.30 15.58
CA LYS A 42 4.46 -12.69 14.28
C LYS A 42 4.72 -11.17 14.30
N GLY A 43 5.04 -10.64 13.13
CA GLY A 43 5.23 -9.21 12.89
C GLY A 43 6.65 -8.71 13.19
N VAL A 44 6.89 -7.45 12.84
CA VAL A 44 8.14 -6.73 13.09
C VAL A 44 7.97 -5.87 14.37
N SER A 45 8.96 -5.80 15.25
CA SER A 45 8.84 -5.04 16.51
C SER A 45 8.85 -3.54 16.27
N GLN A 46 7.81 -2.83 16.67
CA GLN A 46 7.84 -1.36 16.73
C GLN A 46 8.97 -0.91 17.67
N GLY A 47 9.87 -0.04 17.20
CA GLY A 47 11.02 0.47 17.95
C GLY A 47 12.37 -0.21 17.69
N SER A 48 12.44 -1.29 16.89
CA SER A 48 13.74 -1.79 16.41
C SER A 48 14.22 -1.00 15.21
N GLY A 49 15.51 -0.65 15.19
CA GLY A 49 16.13 0.08 14.09
C GLY A 49 16.10 -0.64 12.74
N LEU A 50 15.98 -1.98 12.73
CA LEU A 50 15.86 -2.78 11.50
C LEU A 50 14.42 -2.83 10.98
N SER A 51 13.45 -2.46 11.80
CA SER A 51 12.04 -2.68 11.47
C SER A 51 11.55 -1.86 10.27
N PRO A 52 11.91 -0.57 10.15
CA PRO A 52 11.52 0.22 8.99
C PRO A 52 12.05 -0.35 7.67
N ILE A 53 13.31 -0.75 7.61
CA ILE A 53 13.91 -1.25 6.36
C ILE A 53 13.38 -2.63 5.97
N LEU A 54 13.15 -3.53 6.94
CA LEU A 54 12.56 -4.84 6.68
C LEU A 54 11.13 -4.72 6.17
N TYR A 55 10.36 -3.79 6.74
CA TYR A 55 9.01 -3.51 6.26
C TYR A 55 9.04 -2.89 4.86
N ALA A 56 9.93 -1.93 4.60
CA ALA A 56 10.09 -1.33 3.28
C ALA A 56 10.44 -2.37 2.19
N PHE A 57 11.37 -3.28 2.45
CA PHE A 57 11.72 -4.35 1.52
C PHE A 57 10.54 -5.26 1.18
N HIS A 58 9.69 -5.54 2.17
CA HIS A 58 8.48 -6.34 1.95
C HIS A 58 7.42 -5.55 1.18
N SER A 59 7.12 -4.33 1.61
CA SER A 59 6.07 -3.50 1.02
C SER A 59 6.37 -3.06 -0.41
N VAL A 60 7.63 -2.95 -0.84
CA VAL A 60 7.96 -2.71 -2.27
C VAL A 60 7.34 -3.76 -3.19
N GLY A 61 7.06 -4.97 -2.69
CA GLY A 61 6.36 -5.99 -3.47
C GLY A 61 4.99 -5.56 -4.02
N ILE A 62 4.29 -4.63 -3.35
CA ILE A 62 3.01 -4.10 -3.88
C ILE A 62 3.25 -3.29 -5.15
N ALA A 63 4.31 -2.47 -5.17
CA ALA A 63 4.68 -1.68 -6.33
C ALA A 63 5.15 -2.58 -7.48
N GLU A 64 5.92 -3.63 -7.18
CA GLU A 64 6.33 -4.63 -8.17
C GLU A 64 5.13 -5.35 -8.79
N GLU A 65 4.10 -5.67 -8.01
CA GLU A 65 2.89 -6.34 -8.54
C GLU A 65 2.05 -5.39 -9.39
N ILE A 66 1.89 -4.13 -8.99
CA ILE A 66 1.18 -3.11 -9.78
C ILE A 66 1.91 -2.85 -11.11
N SER A 67 3.24 -2.73 -11.10
CA SER A 67 4.06 -2.47 -12.29
C SER A 67 4.06 -3.59 -13.33
N LYS A 68 3.56 -4.80 -13.00
CA LYS A 68 3.35 -5.89 -13.97
C LYS A 68 2.04 -5.76 -14.74
N GLY A 69 1.12 -4.90 -14.26
CA GLY A 69 -0.15 -4.66 -14.92
C GLY A 69 0.01 -3.95 -16.26
N PRO A 70 -0.98 -4.04 -17.16
CA PRO A 70 -0.98 -3.27 -18.39
C PRO A 70 -1.01 -1.76 -18.09
N THR A 71 -0.47 -0.97 -19.02
CA THR A 71 -0.54 0.51 -19.04
C THR A 71 -1.38 1.02 -20.21
N SER A 72 -2.16 0.13 -20.82
CA SER A 72 -3.09 0.44 -21.90
C SER A 72 -4.18 -0.61 -22.01
N ASN A 73 -5.35 -0.24 -22.53
CA ASN A 73 -6.43 -1.18 -22.85
C ASN A 73 -6.45 -1.54 -24.35
N ASP A 74 -7.33 -2.48 -24.73
CA ASP A 74 -7.49 -2.94 -26.13
C ASP A 74 -7.99 -1.84 -27.09
N ARG A 75 -8.52 -0.73 -26.56
CA ARG A 75 -8.98 0.43 -27.34
C ARG A 75 -7.86 1.45 -27.58
N GLY A 76 -6.70 1.25 -26.99
CA GLY A 76 -5.55 2.14 -27.11
C GLY A 76 -5.52 3.28 -26.09
N ASP A 77 -6.47 3.34 -25.15
CA ASP A 77 -6.38 4.27 -24.02
C ASP A 77 -5.17 3.89 -23.16
N LYS A 78 -4.37 4.88 -22.77
CA LYS A 78 -3.16 4.68 -21.97
C LYS A 78 -3.29 5.35 -20.62
N TRP A 79 -2.56 4.81 -19.64
CA TRP A 79 -2.42 5.44 -18.33
C TRP A 79 -1.01 5.28 -17.79
N GLU A 80 -0.62 6.23 -16.96
CA GLU A 80 0.62 6.22 -16.19
C GLU A 80 0.31 5.95 -14.73
N ILE A 81 1.22 5.23 -14.05
CA ILE A 81 1.08 4.88 -12.64
C ILE A 81 2.33 5.35 -11.89
N ILE A 82 2.13 6.11 -10.83
CA ILE A 82 3.17 6.49 -9.87
C ILE A 82 2.75 5.91 -8.52
N ILE A 83 3.67 5.20 -7.86
CA ILE A 83 3.42 4.53 -6.59
C ILE A 83 4.35 5.12 -5.55
N ILE A 84 3.78 5.62 -4.45
CA ILE A 84 4.53 6.15 -3.33
C ILE A 84 4.13 5.35 -2.09
N ILE A 85 5.13 4.75 -1.44
CA ILE A 85 4.94 3.92 -0.25
C ILE A 85 5.68 4.59 0.89
N TYR A 86 4.98 4.84 1.99
CA TYR A 86 5.57 5.34 3.23
C TYR A 86 5.02 4.54 4.40
N ALA A 87 5.88 3.70 4.99
CA ALA A 87 5.43 2.71 5.97
C ALA A 87 4.20 1.96 5.43
N ASP A 88 3.11 1.90 6.20
CA ASP A 88 1.85 1.23 5.88
C ASP A 88 0.91 2.02 4.95
N ASP A 89 1.22 3.29 4.67
CA ASP A 89 0.47 4.11 3.73
C ASP A 89 0.98 3.92 2.29
N VAL A 90 0.05 3.65 1.36
CA VAL A 90 0.33 3.51 -0.07
C VAL A 90 -0.53 4.52 -0.85
N CYS A 91 0.12 5.35 -1.64
CA CYS A 91 -0.52 6.25 -2.60
C CYS A 91 -0.23 5.76 -4.02
N ILE A 92 -1.28 5.61 -4.81
CA ILE A 92 -1.21 5.22 -6.22
C ILE A 92 -1.81 6.36 -7.03
N ALA A 93 -0.97 7.14 -7.69
CA ALA A 93 -1.40 8.20 -8.57
C ALA A 93 -1.49 7.66 -10.00
N ILE A 94 -2.62 7.94 -10.66
CA ILE A 94 -2.94 7.42 -11.99
C ILE A 94 -3.31 8.60 -12.86
N ALA A 95 -2.64 8.72 -14.01
CA ALA A 95 -2.92 9.76 -14.98
C ALA A 95 -3.32 9.12 -16.32
N SER A 96 -4.32 9.69 -16.97
CA SER A 96 -4.75 9.30 -18.31
C SER A 96 -5.35 10.51 -19.02
N GLU A 97 -5.25 10.53 -20.36
CA GLU A 97 -5.90 11.54 -21.19
C GLU A 97 -7.39 11.27 -21.37
N THR A 98 -7.86 10.06 -21.06
CA THR A 98 -9.26 9.66 -21.23
C THR A 98 -9.85 9.15 -19.91
N ALA A 99 -11.14 9.37 -19.71
CA ALA A 99 -11.85 8.87 -18.53
C ALA A 99 -11.86 7.33 -18.48
N ASP A 100 -11.96 6.69 -19.65
CA ASP A 100 -11.89 5.22 -19.76
C ASP A 100 -10.50 4.69 -19.40
N GLY A 101 -9.42 5.33 -19.86
CA GLY A 101 -8.07 4.98 -19.46
C GLY A 101 -7.83 5.17 -17.96
N LEU A 102 -8.35 6.25 -17.37
CA LEU A 102 -8.26 6.50 -15.92
C LEU A 102 -8.98 5.40 -15.12
N LYS A 103 -10.21 5.06 -15.52
CA LYS A 103 -11.03 4.01 -14.89
C LYS A 103 -10.34 2.64 -14.93
N GLU A 104 -9.84 2.25 -16.10
CA GLU A 104 -9.14 0.97 -16.26
C GLU A 104 -7.79 0.95 -15.51
N GLY A 105 -7.07 2.08 -15.49
CA GLY A 105 -5.86 2.23 -14.68
C GLY A 105 -6.14 2.03 -13.20
N ILE A 106 -7.20 2.67 -12.66
CA ILE A 106 -7.61 2.52 -11.25
C ILE A 106 -7.95 1.06 -10.93
N ARG A 107 -8.78 0.42 -11.76
CA ARG A 107 -9.14 -0.99 -11.57
C ARG A 107 -7.92 -1.91 -11.60
N THR A 108 -7.05 -1.72 -12.58
CA THR A 108 -5.83 -2.51 -12.75
C THR A 108 -4.93 -2.38 -11.53
N ALA A 109 -4.63 -1.15 -11.10
CA ALA A 109 -3.75 -0.92 -9.97
C ALA A 109 -4.34 -1.46 -8.66
N ARG A 110 -5.63 -1.22 -8.43
CA ARG A 110 -6.36 -1.72 -7.26
C ARG A 110 -6.39 -3.25 -7.22
N ALA A 111 -6.68 -3.91 -8.33
CA ALA A 111 -6.70 -5.36 -8.43
C ALA A 111 -5.32 -5.96 -8.14
N SER A 112 -4.25 -5.37 -8.68
CA SER A 112 -2.87 -5.80 -8.41
C SER A 112 -2.48 -5.59 -6.94
N ALA A 113 -2.87 -4.46 -6.33
CA ALA A 113 -2.65 -4.19 -4.91
C ALA A 113 -3.34 -5.23 -4.02
N LEU A 114 -4.61 -5.53 -4.29
CA LEU A 114 -5.39 -6.54 -3.55
C LEU A 114 -4.82 -7.94 -3.73
N LYS A 115 -4.42 -8.31 -4.95
CA LYS A 115 -3.78 -9.60 -5.25
C LYS A 115 -2.47 -9.77 -4.50
N TRP A 116 -1.63 -8.72 -4.45
CA TRP A 116 -0.41 -8.74 -3.65
C TRP A 116 -0.72 -8.92 -2.17
N ALA A 117 -1.69 -8.17 -1.64
CA ALA A 117 -2.08 -8.25 -0.24
C ALA A 117 -2.57 -9.64 0.14
N GLU A 118 -3.43 -10.26 -0.68
CA GLU A 118 -3.91 -11.63 -0.50
C GLU A 118 -2.74 -12.63 -0.49
N LYS A 119 -1.83 -12.53 -1.48
CA LYS A 119 -0.65 -13.40 -1.59
C LYS A 119 0.27 -13.31 -0.37
N GLU A 120 0.49 -12.11 0.14
CA GLU A 120 1.37 -11.87 1.31
C GLU A 120 0.63 -11.98 2.65
N HIS A 121 -0.65 -12.37 2.64
CA HIS A 121 -1.52 -12.44 3.82
C HIS A 121 -1.58 -11.12 4.61
N MET A 122 -1.60 -10.00 3.89
CA MET A 122 -1.75 -8.64 4.39
C MET A 122 -3.19 -8.17 4.19
N GLU A 123 -3.67 -7.34 5.11
CA GLU A 123 -5.00 -6.73 5.03
C GLU A 123 -4.86 -5.24 4.67
N LEU A 124 -5.36 -4.87 3.49
CA LEU A 124 -5.58 -3.46 3.13
C LEU A 124 -6.94 -3.05 3.68
N ALA A 125 -6.97 -2.11 4.63
CA ALA A 125 -8.19 -1.68 5.31
C ALA A 125 -9.16 -1.00 4.33
N PRO A 126 -10.24 -1.67 3.86
CA PRO A 126 -11.07 -1.13 2.77
C PRO A 126 -11.79 0.17 3.15
N GLN A 127 -12.04 0.36 4.45
CA GLN A 127 -12.66 1.55 5.04
C GLN A 127 -11.74 2.77 5.05
N LYS A 128 -10.43 2.59 4.84
CA LYS A 128 -9.45 3.68 4.72
C LYS A 128 -9.06 3.98 3.27
N GLU A 129 -9.60 3.23 2.31
CA GLU A 129 -9.38 3.49 0.88
C GLU A 129 -10.13 4.77 0.49
N GLU A 130 -9.39 5.75 -0.04
CA GLU A 130 -9.90 7.04 -0.49
C GLU A 130 -9.40 7.31 -1.91
N LEU A 131 -10.22 8.00 -2.71
CA LEU A 131 -9.91 8.39 -4.08
C LEU A 131 -10.04 9.91 -4.21
N LEU A 132 -8.99 10.56 -4.69
CA LEU A 132 -8.98 11.98 -5.01
C LEU A 132 -8.86 12.15 -6.53
N VAL A 133 -9.75 12.94 -7.13
CA VAL A 133 -9.80 13.12 -8.60
C VAL A 133 -9.40 14.55 -8.96
N CYS A 134 -8.32 14.69 -9.73
CA CYS A 134 -7.72 15.99 -10.07
C CYS A 134 -8.39 16.73 -11.24
N GLY A 135 -9.54 16.26 -11.73
CA GLY A 135 -10.25 16.82 -12.90
C GLY A 135 -11.29 17.89 -12.56
N GLY A 136 -11.72 17.95 -11.30
CA GLY A 136 -12.89 18.73 -10.87
C GLY A 136 -14.03 17.84 -10.35
N ARG A 137 -15.07 18.47 -9.81
CA ARG A 137 -16.20 17.77 -9.21
C ARG A 137 -17.01 16.94 -10.21
N ALA A 138 -17.19 17.43 -11.43
CA ALA A 138 -17.98 16.73 -12.44
C ALA A 138 -17.31 15.42 -12.87
N GLU A 139 -16.00 15.46 -13.09
CA GLU A 139 -15.15 14.32 -13.40
C GLU A 139 -15.14 13.31 -12.25
N GLY A 140 -15.06 13.79 -11.01
CA GLY A 140 -15.16 12.96 -9.82
C GLY A 140 -16.48 12.17 -9.75
N LEU A 141 -17.61 12.84 -10.00
CA LEU A 141 -18.93 12.20 -10.02
C LEU A 141 -19.09 11.19 -11.16
N LEU A 142 -18.59 11.53 -12.35
CA LEU A 142 -18.60 10.60 -13.50
C LEU A 142 -17.77 9.36 -13.20
N LEU A 143 -16.61 9.54 -12.59
CA LEU A 143 -15.73 8.44 -12.21
C LEU A 143 -16.39 7.55 -11.14
N GLU A 144 -17.01 8.15 -10.12
CA GLU A 144 -17.74 7.43 -9.07
C GLU A 144 -18.89 6.59 -9.65
N GLN A 145 -19.64 7.11 -10.61
CA GLN A 145 -20.69 6.36 -11.31
C GLN A 145 -20.12 5.18 -12.12
N SER A 146 -18.92 5.34 -12.68
CA SER A 146 -18.24 4.32 -13.48
C SER A 146 -17.50 3.24 -12.66
N LEU A 147 -17.23 3.54 -11.38
CA LEU A 147 -16.51 2.71 -10.41
C LEU A 147 -17.39 2.48 -9.17
N PRO A 148 -18.51 1.73 -9.28
CA PRO A 148 -19.41 1.47 -8.16
C PRO A 148 -18.72 0.82 -6.96
N GLU A 149 -17.65 0.05 -7.19
CA GLU A 149 -16.79 -0.54 -6.15
C GLU A 149 -16.05 0.50 -5.28
N LEU A 150 -15.96 1.76 -5.73
CA LEU A 150 -15.36 2.90 -5.03
C LEU A 150 -16.39 3.96 -4.61
N SER A 151 -17.69 3.65 -4.69
CA SER A 151 -18.75 4.56 -4.26
C SER A 151 -18.56 5.00 -2.80
N GLY A 152 -18.66 6.31 -2.54
CA GLY A 152 -18.44 6.94 -1.24
C GLY A 152 -16.96 7.12 -0.84
N LYS A 153 -16.02 6.61 -1.66
CA LYS A 153 -14.57 6.76 -1.46
C LYS A 153 -13.99 7.96 -2.20
N VAL A 154 -14.72 8.51 -3.16
CA VAL A 154 -14.33 9.74 -3.85
C VAL A 154 -14.43 10.93 -2.89
N LYS A 155 -13.32 11.62 -2.65
CA LYS A 155 -13.22 12.77 -1.76
C LYS A 155 -12.79 14.02 -2.53
N HIS A 156 -13.18 15.18 -2.01
CA HIS A 156 -12.70 16.48 -2.49
C HIS A 156 -11.33 16.85 -1.93
N GLU A 157 -11.01 16.32 -0.75
CA GLU A 157 -9.74 16.49 -0.08
C GLU A 157 -9.36 15.19 0.64
N VAL A 158 -8.07 14.89 0.68
CA VAL A 158 -7.51 13.73 1.38
C VAL A 158 -6.33 14.20 2.21
N LYS A 159 -6.24 13.73 3.46
CA LYS A 159 -5.07 13.97 4.31
C LYS A 159 -4.13 12.79 4.22
N TRP A 160 -2.98 12.97 3.59
CA TRP A 160 -1.98 11.92 3.42
C TRP A 160 -0.63 12.37 3.97
N LEU A 161 -0.01 11.56 4.83
CA LEU A 161 1.25 11.86 5.52
C LEU A 161 1.29 13.23 6.21
N GLY A 162 0.16 13.67 6.77
CA GLY A 162 0.02 14.96 7.45
C GLY A 162 -0.19 16.16 6.52
N VAL A 163 -0.18 15.96 5.20
CA VAL A 163 -0.41 16.99 4.19
C VAL A 163 -1.85 16.87 3.66
N TRP A 164 -2.54 18.00 3.55
CA TRP A 164 -3.84 18.06 2.89
C TRP A 164 -3.65 18.17 1.38
N LEU A 165 -4.19 17.20 0.66
CA LEU A 165 -4.27 17.18 -0.78
C LEU A 165 -5.68 17.59 -1.16
N HIS A 166 -5.81 18.70 -1.87
CA HIS A 166 -7.06 19.15 -2.46
C HIS A 166 -6.77 19.70 -3.85
N PHE A 167 -7.74 19.60 -4.75
CA PHE A 167 -7.64 20.21 -6.07
C PHE A 167 -8.68 21.32 -6.18
N PRO A 168 -8.31 22.51 -6.64
CA PRO A 168 -9.25 23.61 -6.77
C PRO A 168 -10.33 23.24 -7.80
N ASP A 169 -11.59 23.52 -7.46
CA ASP A 169 -12.67 23.55 -8.45
C ASP A 169 -12.31 24.63 -9.48
N LYS A 170 -12.18 24.23 -10.75
CA LYS A 170 -12.01 25.18 -11.86
C LYS A 170 -13.34 25.83 -12.24
#